data_AF-A0A182D1Y8-F1
#
_entry.id   AF-A0A182D1Y8-F1
#
_cell.length_a   1.000
_cell.length_b   1.000
_cell.length_c   1.000
_cell.angle_alpha   90.00
_cell.angle_beta   90.00
_cell.angle_gamma   90.00
#
_symmetry.space_group_name_H-M   'P 1'
#
loop_
_entity.id
_entity.type
_entity.pdbx_description
1 polymer ?
#
loop_
_entity_poly.entity_id
_entity_poly.type
_entity_poly.pdbx_seq_one_letter_code
_entity_poly.pdbx_strand_id
1 'polypeptide(L)' 'MTRIFEAAARGGTLPLPWTPKAAAIAFNAMLSGLINEWARGETDFELVPDAVAAANTLLEAWSGATGSLSR' A
#
# COMPACT_ATOMS: atom_id res chain seq x y z
N MET A 1 1.78 -10.96 4.95
CA MET A 1 1.60 -10.02 3.82
C MET A 1 2.62 -10.18 2.69
N THR A 2 3.86 -10.62 2.94
CA THR A 2 4.91 -10.70 1.89
C THR A 2 4.53 -11.49 0.63
N ARG A 3 3.81 -12.61 0.75
CA ARG A 3 3.42 -13.46 -0.40
C ARG A 3 2.61 -12.73 -1.48
N ILE A 4 1.79 -11.74 -1.10
CA ILE A 4 1.01 -10.94 -2.06
C ILE A 4 1.96 -10.06 -2.89
N PHE A 5 2.91 -9.40 -2.22
CA PHE A 5 3.91 -8.56 -2.89
C PHE A 5 4.95 -9.38 -3.67
N GLU A 6 5.21 -10.63 -3.28
CA GLU A 6 6.00 -11.56 -4.08
C GLU A 6 5.28 -11.92 -5.39
N ALA A 7 3.96 -12.13 -5.34
CA ALA A 7 3.17 -12.35 -6.55
C ALA A 7 3.14 -11.10 -7.45
N ALA A 8 2.97 -9.92 -6.87
CA ALA A 8 3.03 -8.64 -7.60
C ALA A 8 4.39 -8.42 -8.26
N ALA A 9 5.50 -8.67 -7.55
CA ALA A 9 6.85 -8.57 -8.12
C ALA A 9 7.08 -9.58 -9.25
N ARG A 10 6.61 -10.83 -9.11
CA ARG A 10 6.66 -11.81 -10.21
C ARG A 10 5.83 -11.39 -11.42
N GLY A 11 4.71 -10.70 -11.20
CA GLY A 11 3.87 -10.13 -12.25
C GLY A 11 4.39 -8.82 -12.85
N GLY A 12 5.53 -8.30 -12.38
CA GLY A 12 6.10 -7.04 -12.85
C GLY A 12 5.31 -5.79 -12.42
N THR A 13 4.36 -5.91 -11.48
CA THR A 13 3.48 -4.81 -11.06
C THR A 13 3.94 -4.10 -9.80
N LEU A 14 5.10 -4.49 -9.24
CA LEU A 14 5.72 -3.80 -8.12
C LEU A 14 6.89 -2.96 -8.64
N PRO A 15 6.85 -1.62 -8.53
CA PRO A 15 7.87 -0.77 -9.12
C PRO A 15 9.10 -0.67 -8.24
N LEU A 16 10.24 -0.41 -8.86
CA LEU A 16 11.45 -0.03 -8.12
C LEU A 16 11.19 1.28 -7.34
N PRO A 17 11.75 1.45 -6.12
CA PRO A 17 12.70 0.57 -5.44
C PRO A 17 12.06 -0.51 -4.55
N TRP A 18 10.75 -0.76 -4.68
CA TRP A 18 10.02 -1.60 -3.74
C TRP A 18 10.35 -3.09 -3.92
N THR A 19 11.02 -3.66 -2.92
CA THR A 19 11.08 -5.12 -2.79
C THR A 19 9.78 -5.65 -2.18
N PRO A 20 9.42 -6.93 -2.39
CA PRO A 20 8.24 -7.51 -1.75
C PRO A 20 8.20 -7.33 -0.23
N LYS A 21 9.36 -7.42 0.41
CA LYS A 21 9.50 -7.22 1.86
C LYS A 21 9.26 -5.76 2.24
N ALA A 22 9.86 -4.81 1.53
CA ALA A 22 9.69 -3.38 1.80
C ALA A 22 8.24 -2.94 1.59
N ALA A 23 7.60 -3.40 0.51
CA ALA A 23 6.18 -3.14 0.23
C ALA A 23 5.27 -3.70 1.33
N ALA A 24 5.52 -4.93 1.78
CA ALA A 24 4.77 -5.54 2.88
C ALA A 24 4.89 -4.75 4.19
N ILE A 25 6.10 -4.28 4.51
CA ILE A 25 6.34 -3.45 5.70
C ILE A 25 5.62 -2.11 5.58
N ALA A 26 5.75 -1.42 4.44
CA ALA A 26 5.12 -0.12 4.21
C ALA A 26 3.59 -0.21 4.31
N PHE A 27 2.98 -1.20 3.65
CA PHE A 27 1.54 -1.43 3.69
C PHE A 27 1.05 -1.74 5.11
N ASN A 28 1.76 -2.61 5.83
CA ASN A 28 1.42 -2.93 7.22
C ASN A 28 1.56 -1.72 8.15
N ALA A 29 2.63 -0.93 7.99
CA ALA A 29 2.87 0.26 8.79
C ALA A 29 1.78 1.32 8.58
N MET A 30 1.37 1.55 7.32
CA MET A 30 0.27 2.44 6.97
C MET A 30 -1.04 2.03 7.65
N LEU A 31 -1.47 0.77 7.48
CA LEU A 31 -2.70 0.28 8.11
C LEU A 31 -2.63 0.33 9.64
N SER A 32 -1.50 -0.07 10.22
CA SER A 32 -1.31 -0.01 11.67
C SER A 32 -1.36 1.43 12.19
N GLY A 33 -0.82 2.40 11.43
CA GLY A 33 -0.88 3.82 11.75
C GLY A 33 -2.33 4.31 11.82
N LEU A 34 -3.10 4.08 10.75
CA LEU A 34 -4.51 4.48 10.68
C LEU A 34 -5.35 3.85 11.80
N ILE A 35 -5.17 2.55 12.06
CA ILE A 35 -5.89 1.86 13.15
C ILE A 35 -5.52 2.47 14.51
N ASN A 36 -4.23 2.75 14.74
CA ASN A 36 -3.76 3.30 16.00
C ASN A 36 -4.26 4.74 16.24
N GLU A 37 -4.28 5.58 15.21
CA GLU A 37 -4.80 6.94 15.30
C GLU A 37 -6.31 6.92 15.59
N TRP A 38 -7.08 6.13 14.83
CA TRP A 38 -8.51 5.98 15.06
C TRP A 38 -8.83 5.46 16.46
N ALA A 39 -8.08 4.47 16.94
CA ALA A 39 -8.28 3.90 18.27
C ALA A 39 -8.01 4.89 19.42
N ARG A 40 -7.20 5.94 19.19
CA ARG A 40 -6.97 7.00 20.18
C ARG A 40 -8.08 8.06 20.18
N GLY A 41 -8.98 8.04 19.21
CA GLY A 41 -10.00 9.08 19.04
C GLY A 41 -9.41 10.44 18.61
N GLU A 42 -8.18 10.44 18.08
CA GLU A 42 -7.43 11.64 17.69
C GLU A 42 -7.58 11.94 16.19
N THR A 43 -8.74 11.67 15.60
CA THR A 43 -8.90 11.69 14.14
C THR A 43 -10.25 12.24 13.69
N ASP A 44 -10.22 13.08 12.65
CA ASP A 44 -11.41 13.54 11.93
C ASP A 44 -11.78 12.61 10.74
N PHE A 45 -11.25 11.38 10.71
CA PHE A 45 -11.47 10.42 9.61
C PHE A 45 -12.29 9.20 10.05
N GLU A 46 -13.01 8.60 9.10
CA GLU A 46 -13.77 7.36 9.28
C GLU A 46 -12.88 6.16 8.91
N LEU A 47 -12.52 5.33 9.89
CA LEU A 47 -11.52 4.27 9.71
C LEU A 47 -11.71 3.41 8.45
N VAL A 48 -12.93 2.89 8.23
CA VAL A 48 -13.18 1.94 7.14
C VAL A 48 -13.04 2.59 5.77
N PRO A 49 -13.82 3.64 5.41
CA PRO A 49 -13.70 4.24 4.09
C PRO A 49 -12.31 4.84 3.83
N ASP A 50 -11.70 5.48 4.83
CA ASP A 50 -10.40 6.15 4.64
C ASP A 50 -9.24 5.15 4.55
N ALA A 51 -9.24 4.07 5.34
CA ALA A 51 -8.22 3.02 5.21
C ALA A 51 -8.35 2.25 3.89
N VAL A 52 -9.57 2.02 3.40
CA VAL A 52 -9.79 1.41 2.08
C VAL A 52 -9.28 2.33 0.97
N ALA A 53 -9.58 3.63 1.04
CA ALA A 53 -9.09 4.61 0.08
C ALA A 53 -7.55 4.64 0.06
N ALA A 54 -6.91 4.76 1.22
CA ALA A 54 -5.45 4.77 1.35
C ALA A 54 -4.81 3.48 0.81
N ALA A 55 -5.39 2.31 1.12
CA ALA A 55 -4.92 1.03 0.61
C ALA A 55 -5.01 0.95 -0.91
N ASN A 56 -6.15 1.32 -1.50
CA ASN A 56 -6.33 1.31 -2.94
C ASN A 56 -5.37 2.27 -3.64
N THR A 57 -5.25 3.52 -3.16
CA THR A 57 -4.31 4.50 -3.72
C THR A 57 -2.87 4.00 -3.70
N LEU A 58 -2.42 3.38 -2.60
CA LEU A 58 -1.07 2.83 -2.52
C LEU A 58 -0.86 1.66 -3.50
N LEU A 59 -1.83 0.76 -3.61
CA LEU A 59 -1.78 -0.38 -4.53
C LEU A 59 -1.84 0.06 -6.01
N GLU A 60 -2.62 1.09 -6.31
CA GLU A 60 -2.69 1.73 -7.63
C GLU A 60 -1.36 2.38 -8.00
N ALA A 61 -0.73 3.12 -7.07
CA ALA A 61 0.58 3.73 -7.29
C ALA A 61 1.66 2.67 -7.61
N TRP A 62 1.59 1.49 -6.97
CA TRP A 62 2.46 0.39 -7.31
C TRP A 62 2.14 -0.22 -8.68
N SER A 63 0.88 -0.51 -8.97
CA SER A 63 0.50 -1.15 -10.24
C SER A 63 0.66 -0.25 -11.48
N GLY A 64 0.45 1.07 -11.36
CA GLY A 64 0.47 2.03 -12.47
C GLY A 64 1.87 2.49 -12.92
N ALA A 65 2.91 2.26 -12.13
CA ALA A 65 4.28 2.69 -12.44
C ALA A 65 4.92 1.96 -13.64
N THR A 66 4.27 0.90 -14.16
CA THR A 66 4.68 0.19 -15.38
C THR A 66 4.36 0.93 -16.68
N GLY A 67 3.52 1.98 -16.64
CA GLY A 67 3.03 2.68 -17.85
C GLY A 67 3.86 3.86 -18.36
N SER A 68 4.89 4.33 -17.64
CA SER A 68 5.62 5.56 -18.03
C SER A 68 6.99 5.33 -18.68
N LEU A 69 7.52 4.10 -18.68
CA LEU A 69 8.82 3.76 -19.26
C LEU A 69 8.73 3.17 -20.69
N SER A 70 7.56 3.24 -21.32
CA SER A 70 7.29 2.70 -22.66
C SER A 70 6.67 3.71 -23.64
N ARG A 71 6.83 5.02 -23.40
CA ARG A 71 6.51 6.08 -24.39
C ARG A 71 7.76 6.86 -24.80
#